data_AF-A0A7S2VUG8-F1
#
_entry.id   AF-A0A7S2VUG8-F1
#
_cell.length_a   1.000
_cell.length_b   1.000
_cell.length_c   1.000
_cell.angle_alpha   90.00
_cell.angle_beta   90.00
_cell.angle_gamma   90.00
#
_symmetry.space_group_name_H-M   'P 1'
#
loop_
_entity.id
_entity.type
_entity.pdbx_description
1 polymer ?
#
loop_
_entity_poly.entity_id
_entity_poly.type
_entity_poly.pdbx_seq_one_letter_code
_entity_poly.pdbx_strand_id
1 'polypeptide(L)'
;SLALFGAYTVRAGVGKVDILDPWTFTGLLYGAMMPYAFSAMTMKSVGVAATDMVRECLDQFPRIITGQMEPQYSRCIEISTRAAIREMIAPGALVILSPIVAGVVFCKKCTGGL
;
A
#
# COMPACT_ATOMS: atom_id res chain seq x y z
N SER A 1 -9.01 -10.50 11.33
CA SER A 1 -9.30 -9.12 11.79
C SER A 1 -10.38 -9.08 12.86
N LEU A 2 -11.55 -9.71 12.68
CA LEU A 2 -12.67 -9.62 13.64
C LEU A 2 -12.33 -10.00 15.10
N ALA A 3 -11.56 -11.08 15.31
CA ALA A 3 -11.13 -11.50 16.65
C ALA A 3 -10.14 -10.51 17.30
N LEU A 4 -9.21 -9.97 16.51
CA LEU A 4 -8.26 -8.94 16.96
C LEU A 4 -8.97 -7.61 17.26
N PHE A 5 -9.99 -7.27 16.48
CA PHE A 5 -10.87 -6.14 16.75
C PHE A 5 -11.61 -6.31 18.08
N GLY A 6 -12.16 -7.50 18.36
CA GLY A 6 -12.76 -7.81 19.66
C GLY A 6 -11.74 -7.75 20.82
N ALA A 7 -10.51 -8.19 20.61
CA ALA A 7 -9.45 -8.04 21.62
C ALA A 7 -9.07 -6.57 21.85
N TYR A 8 -9.05 -5.75 20.79
CA TYR A 8 -8.81 -4.32 20.85
C TYR A 8 -9.90 -3.60 21.66
N THR A 9 -11.18 -3.88 21.44
CA THR A 9 -12.29 -3.21 22.16
C THR A 9 -12.23 -3.50 23.66
N VAL A 10 -11.92 -4.75 24.04
CA VAL A 10 -11.71 -5.14 25.45
C VAL A 10 -10.51 -4.40 26.04
N ARG A 11 -9.37 -4.35 25.34
CA ARG A 11 -8.15 -3.71 25.87
C ARG A 11 -8.24 -2.18 25.90
N ALA A 12 -8.95 -1.58 24.96
CA ALA A 12 -9.15 -0.14 24.85
C ALA A 12 -10.19 0.39 25.87
N GLY A 13 -10.98 -0.49 26.51
CA GLY A 13 -12.04 -0.14 27.44
C GLY A 13 -13.32 0.32 26.75
N VAL A 14 -13.55 -0.11 25.50
CA VAL A 14 -14.74 0.27 24.72
C VAL A 14 -15.85 -0.74 24.98
N GLY A 15 -16.76 -0.42 25.90
CA GLY A 15 -17.82 -1.34 26.34
C GLY A 15 -18.89 -1.64 25.28
N LYS A 16 -19.16 -0.71 24.37
CA LYS A 16 -20.01 -0.91 23.19
C LYS A 16 -19.46 -0.12 22.01
N VAL A 17 -19.37 -0.77 20.85
CA VAL A 17 -19.07 -0.11 19.58
C VAL A 17 -20.40 0.28 18.95
N ASP A 18 -20.73 1.55 19.04
CA ASP A 18 -21.92 2.12 18.40
C ASP A 18 -21.54 2.69 17.03
N ILE A 19 -22.20 2.21 15.99
CA ILE A 19 -21.97 2.62 14.60
C ILE A 19 -22.58 4.01 14.33
N LEU A 20 -23.56 4.43 15.15
CA LEU A 20 -24.19 5.74 15.06
C LEU A 20 -23.36 6.83 15.75
N ASP A 21 -22.33 6.47 16.51
CA ASP A 21 -21.39 7.44 17.07
C ASP A 21 -20.59 8.09 15.93
N PRO A 22 -20.57 9.43 15.81
CA PRO A 22 -19.91 10.13 14.71
C PRO A 22 -18.45 9.75 14.51
N TRP A 23 -17.73 9.44 15.60
CA TRP A 23 -16.32 9.07 15.54
C TRP A 23 -16.11 7.66 15.00
N THR A 24 -16.95 6.69 15.41
CA THR A 24 -16.90 5.32 14.90
C THR A 24 -17.28 5.28 13.41
N PHE A 25 -18.31 6.03 13.02
CA PHE A 25 -18.78 6.09 11.64
C PHE A 25 -17.73 6.71 10.70
N THR A 26 -17.07 7.78 11.15
CA THR A 26 -15.96 8.40 10.41
C THR A 26 -14.79 7.44 10.23
N GLY A 27 -14.44 6.70 11.30
CA GLY A 27 -13.43 5.64 11.24
C GLY A 27 -13.77 4.56 10.22
N LEU A 28 -15.04 4.12 10.19
CA LEU A 28 -15.55 3.12 9.24
C LEU A 28 -15.42 3.56 7.78
N LEU A 29 -15.83 4.80 7.49
CA LEU A 29 -15.72 5.35 6.13
C LEU A 29 -14.26 5.49 5.70
N TYR A 30 -13.40 5.98 6.58
CA TYR A 30 -11.98 6.13 6.29
C TYR A 30 -11.26 4.78 6.14
N GLY A 31 -11.55 3.83 7.03
CA GLY A 31 -11.07 2.45 6.97
C GLY A 31 -11.46 1.74 5.67
N ALA A 32 -12.73 1.89 5.25
CA ALA A 32 -13.20 1.35 3.98
C ALA A 32 -12.49 1.96 2.75
N MET A 33 -12.07 3.23 2.83
CA MET A 33 -11.34 3.91 1.75
C MET A 33 -9.86 3.48 1.68
N MET A 34 -9.24 3.06 2.80
CA MET A 34 -7.80 2.75 2.84
C MET A 34 -7.34 1.66 1.86
N PRO A 35 -8.06 0.53 1.68
CA PRO A 35 -7.70 -0.47 0.66
C PRO A 35 -7.68 0.10 -0.76
N TYR A 36 -8.58 1.04 -1.08
CA TYR A 36 -8.59 1.71 -2.38
C TYR A 36 -7.41 2.64 -2.55
N ALA A 37 -7.06 3.41 -1.52
CA ALA A 37 -5.87 4.27 -1.53
C ALA A 37 -4.59 3.43 -1.68
N PHE A 38 -4.50 2.32 -0.94
CA PHE A 38 -3.38 1.37 -1.05
C PHE A 38 -3.27 0.79 -2.47
N SER A 39 -4.39 0.34 -3.04
CA SER A 39 -4.43 -0.23 -4.40
C SER A 39 -4.05 0.80 -5.45
N ALA A 40 -4.50 2.05 -5.32
CA ALA A 40 -4.14 3.12 -6.25
C ALA A 40 -2.64 3.42 -6.24
N MET A 41 -2.02 3.44 -5.06
CA MET A 41 -0.57 3.64 -4.94
C MET A 41 0.19 2.47 -5.57
N THR A 42 -0.15 1.22 -5.23
CA THR A 42 0.57 0.05 -5.77
C THR A 42 0.41 -0.09 -7.28
N MET A 43 -0.79 0.14 -7.83
CA MET A 43 -1.01 0.11 -9.27
C MET A 43 -0.25 1.21 -10.01
N LYS A 44 -0.17 2.42 -9.43
CA LYS A 44 0.64 3.50 -9.99
C LYS A 44 2.13 3.15 -10.00
N SER A 45 2.64 2.60 -8.91
CA SER A 45 4.04 2.16 -8.80
C SER A 45 4.39 1.08 -9.82
N VAL A 46 3.51 0.10 -10.02
CA VAL A 46 3.68 -0.92 -11.08
C VAL A 46 3.69 -0.29 -12.46
N GLY A 47 2.80 0.67 -12.74
CA GLY A 47 2.75 1.37 -14.02
C GLY A 47 4.05 2.11 -14.37
N VAL A 48 4.66 2.78 -13.38
CA VAL A 48 5.95 3.46 -13.56
C VAL A 48 7.07 2.45 -13.84
N ALA A 49 7.17 1.40 -13.02
CA ALA A 49 8.19 0.36 -13.19
C ALA A 49 8.06 -0.39 -14.54
N ALA A 50 6.83 -0.67 -14.96
CA ALA A 50 6.55 -1.32 -16.24
C ALA A 50 6.96 -0.42 -17.42
N THR A 51 6.74 0.89 -17.32
CA THR A 51 7.13 1.84 -18.37
C THR A 51 8.65 1.85 -18.56
N ASP A 52 9.42 1.83 -17.47
CA ASP A 52 10.89 1.79 -17.54
C ASP A 52 11.40 0.44 -18.06
N MET A 53 10.76 -0.67 -17.66
CA MET A 53 11.05 -2.00 -18.21
C MET A 53 10.81 -2.05 -19.72
N VAL A 54 9.69 -1.50 -20.21
CA VAL A 54 9.37 -1.47 -21.64
C VAL A 54 10.39 -0.64 -22.41
N ARG A 55 10.81 0.51 -21.89
CA ARG A 55 11.87 1.32 -22.51
C ARG A 55 13.18 0.57 -22.64
N GLU A 56 13.57 -0.17 -21.60
CA GLU A 56 14.79 -0.98 -21.62
C GLU A 56 14.68 -2.14 -22.63
N CYS A 57 13.55 -2.86 -22.64
CA CYS A 57 13.29 -3.90 -23.63
C CYS A 57 13.34 -3.35 -25.07
N LEU A 58 12.79 -2.16 -25.32
CA LEU A 58 12.80 -1.53 -26.64
C LEU A 58 14.20 -1.09 -27.10
N ASP A 59 15.12 -0.72 -26.19
CA ASP A 59 16.53 -0.46 -26.55
C ASP A 59 17.29 -1.76 -26.86
N GLN A 60 17.05 -2.83 -26.09
CA GLN A 60 17.76 -4.09 -26.24
C GLN A 60 17.26 -4.95 -27.41
N PHE A 61 15.94 -5.02 -27.65
CA PHE A 61 15.33 -5.92 -28.64
C PHE A 61 15.93 -5.81 -30.05
N PRO A 62 16.17 -4.62 -30.63
CA PRO A 62 16.79 -4.53 -31.96
C PRO A 62 18.21 -5.12 -32.02
N ARG A 63 19.00 -4.96 -30.96
CA ARG A 63 20.39 -5.46 -30.89
C ARG A 63 20.44 -6.97 -30.66
N ILE A 64 19.46 -7.52 -29.95
CA ILE A 64 19.30 -8.98 -29.75
C ILE A 64 18.87 -9.65 -31.06
N ILE A 65 17.86 -9.08 -31.74
CA ILE A 65 17.32 -9.64 -33.00
C ILE A 65 18.37 -9.64 -34.11
N THR A 66 19.22 -8.60 -34.17
CA THR A 66 20.34 -8.52 -35.13
C THR A 66 21.53 -9.43 -34.76
N GLY A 67 21.48 -10.12 -33.62
CA GLY A 67 22.54 -11.01 -33.15
C GLY A 67 23.81 -10.28 -32.69
N GLN A 68 23.75 -8.96 -32.49
CA GLN A 68 24.90 -8.15 -32.12
C GLN A 68 25.20 -8.17 -30.61
N MET A 69 24.23 -8.55 -29.79
CA MET A 69 24.33 -8.53 -28.34
C MET A 69 23.48 -9.65 -27.71
N GLU A 70 23.98 -10.26 -26.64
CA GLU A 70 23.19 -11.11 -25.76
C GLU A 70 22.27 -10.29 -24.85
N PRO A 71 21.10 -10.83 -24.42
CA PRO A 71 20.15 -10.09 -23.58
C PRO A 71 20.74 -9.71 -22.22
N GLN A 72 20.60 -8.44 -21.81
CA GLN A 72 21.09 -7.97 -20.51
C GLN A 72 20.00 -8.10 -19.43
N TYR A 73 19.88 -9.30 -18.87
CA TYR A 73 18.90 -9.59 -17.81
C TYR A 73 19.14 -8.81 -16.52
N SER A 74 20.41 -8.60 -16.16
CA SER A 74 20.79 -7.91 -14.91
C SER A 74 20.19 -6.51 -14.83
N ARG A 75 20.10 -5.82 -15.97
CA ARG A 75 19.55 -4.47 -16.05
C ARG A 75 18.03 -4.45 -15.82
N CYS A 76 17.30 -5.41 -16.37
CA CYS A 76 15.87 -5.59 -16.11
C CYS A 76 15.59 -5.93 -14.63
N ILE A 77 16.44 -6.77 -14.03
CA ILE A 77 16.36 -7.11 -12.59
C ILE A 77 16.63 -5.87 -11.74
N GLU A 78 17.63 -5.07 -12.08
CA GLU A 78 17.97 -3.85 -11.34
C GLU A 78 16.83 -2.82 -11.38
N ILE A 79 16.23 -2.59 -12.56
CA ILE A 79 15.10 -1.64 -12.73
C ILE A 79 13.92 -2.06 -11.85
N SER A 80 13.50 -3.32 -11.92
CA SER A 80 12.38 -3.83 -11.12
C SER A 80 12.67 -3.83 -9.62
N THR A 81 13.88 -4.23 -9.21
CA THR A 81 14.29 -4.27 -7.81
C THR A 81 14.34 -2.87 -7.20
N ARG A 82 14.95 -1.91 -7.90
CA ARG A 82 15.07 -0.54 -7.43
C ARG A 82 13.71 0.15 -7.34
N ALA A 83 12.85 -0.06 -8.33
CA ALA A 83 11.49 0.47 -8.31
C ALA A 83 10.67 -0.14 -7.16
N ALA A 84 10.70 -1.46 -6.99
CA ALA A 84 9.96 -2.14 -5.91
C ALA A 84 10.38 -1.64 -4.52
N ILE A 85 11.69 -1.54 -4.24
CA ILE A 85 12.19 -1.09 -2.94
C ILE A 85 11.77 0.34 -2.65
N ARG A 86 11.87 1.23 -3.64
CA ARG A 86 11.53 2.65 -3.47
C ARG A 86 10.03 2.86 -3.26
N GLU A 87 9.22 2.18 -4.07
CA GLU A 87 7.78 2.40 -4.11
C GLU A 87 7.03 1.69 -2.97
N MET A 88 7.59 0.63 -2.37
CA MET A 88 6.97 -0.09 -1.25
C MET A 88 6.89 0.75 0.05
N ILE A 89 7.74 1.76 0.19
CA ILE A 89 7.82 2.57 1.41
C ILE A 89 6.51 3.34 1.65
N ALA A 90 5.91 3.94 0.62
CA ALA A 90 4.72 4.77 0.78
C ALA A 90 3.46 3.97 1.17
N PRO A 91 3.09 2.86 0.48
CA PRO A 91 1.99 2.01 0.90
C PRO A 91 2.20 1.37 2.28
N GLY A 92 3.44 0.95 2.59
CA GLY A 92 3.78 0.40 3.90
C GLY A 92 3.61 1.43 5.02
N ALA A 93 4.09 2.65 4.81
CA ALA A 93 3.92 3.74 5.75
C ALA A 93 2.44 4.07 5.99
N LEU A 94 1.60 4.08 4.94
CA LEU A 94 0.17 4.33 5.07
C LEU A 94 -0.51 3.31 6.01
N VAL A 95 -0.21 2.02 5.86
CA VAL A 95 -0.82 0.96 6.67
C VAL A 95 -0.34 1.00 8.13
N ILE A 96 0.93 1.31 8.37
CA ILE A 96 1.49 1.35 9.74
C ILE A 96 1.07 2.63 10.47
N LEU A 97 1.11 3.78 9.79
CA LEU A 97 0.83 5.08 10.42
C LEU A 97 -0.66 5.31 10.64
N SER A 98 -1.53 4.74 9.80
CA SER A 98 -2.99 4.97 9.89
C SER A 98 -3.61 4.64 11.26
N PRO A 99 -3.42 3.45 11.88
CA PRO A 99 -3.96 3.18 13.21
C PRO A 99 -3.28 4.01 14.30
N ILE A 100 -2.01 4.40 14.14
CA ILE A 100 -1.28 5.25 15.10
C ILE A 100 -1.85 6.66 15.11
N VAL A 101 -2.00 7.27 13.94
CA VAL A 101 -2.57 8.61 13.78
C VAL A 101 -4.03 8.62 14.23
N ALA A 102 -4.81 7.62 13.83
CA ALA A 102 -6.20 7.49 14.26
C ALA A 102 -6.33 7.34 15.78
N GLY A 103 -5.47 6.54 16.41
CA GLY A 103 -5.46 6.33 17.86
C GLY A 103 -5.03 7.54 18.67
N VAL A 104 -4.03 8.30 18.21
CA VAL A 104 -3.49 9.45 18.93
C VAL A 104 -4.36 10.71 18.73
N VAL A 105 -4.90 10.93 17.53
CA VAL A 105 -5.60 12.18 17.17
C VAL A 105 -7.12 12.08 17.35
N PHE A 106 -7.74 10.96 16.97
CA PHE A 106 -9.20 10.85 16.82
C PHE A 106 -9.88 9.96 17.88
N CYS A 107 -9.13 9.55 18.91
CA CYS A 107 -9.60 8.77 20.05
C CYS A 107 -9.87 7.28 19.75
N LYS A 108 -9.89 6.46 20.81
CA LYS A 108 -9.93 4.99 20.75
C LYS A 108 -11.13 4.42 19.97
N LYS A 109 -12.25 5.16 19.94
CA LYS A 109 -13.48 4.78 19.22
C LYS A 109 -13.30 4.88 17.70
N CYS A 110 -12.59 5.90 17.21
CA CYS A 110 -12.33 6.10 15.78
C CYS A 110 -11.42 4.99 15.23
N THR A 111 -10.39 4.60 15.98
CA THR A 111 -9.50 3.48 15.60
C THR A 111 -10.21 2.13 15.56
N GLY A 112 -11.31 1.96 16.30
CA GLY A 112 -12.13 0.77 16.23
C GLY A 112 -12.96 0.68 14.94
N GLY A 113 -13.24 1.81 14.28
CA GLY A 113 -13.90 1.82 12.98
C GLY A 113 -12.96 1.62 11.79
N LEU A 114 -11.65 1.82 12.00
CA LEU A 114 -10.64 1.91 10.93
C LEU A 114 -10.19 0.55 10.38
#